data_AF-A0A238JC16-F1
#
_entry.id   AF-A0A238JC16-F1
#
_cell.length_a   1.000
_cell.length_b   1.000
_cell.length_c   1.000
_cell.angle_alpha   90.00
_cell.angle_beta   90.00
_cell.angle_gamma   90.00
#
_symmetry.space_group_name_H-M   'P 1'
#
loop_
_entity.id
_entity.type
_entity.pdbx_description
1 polymer ?
#
loop_
_entity_poly.entity_id
_entity_poly.type
_entity_poly.pdbx_seq_one_letter_code
_entity_poly.pdbx_strand_id
1 'polypeptide(L)'
;MASSTPPEGNSPLMATHMSAQYDRLLQSPRGGTYSFTLEADEQARVLVNGMVLMDSIGADQEVQTKQLNLAPGNHHIQLRYRDHEGAANLRLSVGESQANSNLLEIAQYGSKATVI
;
A
#
# COMPACT_ATOMS: atom_id res chain seq x y z
N MET A 1 18.25 36.30 28.45
CA MET A 1 19.19 35.21 28.80
C MET A 1 18.38 33.93 28.89
N ALA A 2 18.81 32.91 28.13
CA ALA A 2 18.30 31.54 28.03
C ALA A 2 16.88 31.34 27.44
N SER A 3 16.85 31.27 26.10
CA SER A 3 15.87 30.48 25.35
C SER A 3 16.37 29.03 25.37
N SER A 4 15.63 28.14 26.01
CA SER A 4 15.90 26.70 25.96
C SER A 4 15.05 26.11 24.83
N THR A 5 15.69 25.80 23.71
CA THR A 5 15.13 25.01 22.62
C THR A 5 14.75 23.61 23.13
N PRO A 6 13.50 23.14 22.94
CA PRO A 6 13.22 21.71 23.09
C PRO A 6 13.78 20.94 21.89
N PRO A 7 14.15 19.66 22.08
CA PRO A 7 14.89 18.87 21.09
C PRO A 7 14.07 18.62 19.82
N GLU A 8 14.75 18.78 18.69
CA GLU A 8 14.31 18.36 17.36
C GLU A 8 13.99 16.87 17.38
N GLY A 9 12.72 16.49 17.23
CA GLY A 9 12.36 15.06 17.28
C GLY A 9 10.88 14.72 17.30
N ASN A 10 10.05 15.48 16.59
CA ASN A 10 8.75 15.09 16.02
C ASN A 10 7.98 16.38 15.74
N SER A 11 8.19 16.98 14.56
CA SER A 11 7.24 17.98 14.09
C SER A 11 5.99 17.23 13.61
N PRO A 12 4.81 17.39 14.22
CA PRO A 12 3.56 16.88 13.65
C PRO A 12 3.13 17.79 12.49
N LEU A 13 3.98 17.95 11.48
CA LEU A 13 3.72 18.82 10.33
C LEU A 13 2.78 18.19 9.29
N MET A 14 2.06 17.11 9.62
CA MET A 14 1.13 16.44 8.70
C MET A 14 -0.23 16.14 9.38
N ALA A 15 -0.66 17.01 10.29
CA ALA A 15 -1.97 16.93 10.93
C ALA A 15 -2.85 18.13 10.61
N THR A 16 -3.06 18.51 9.34
CA THR A 16 -4.10 19.50 9.02
C THR A 16 -4.73 19.25 7.64
N HIS A 17 -6.02 18.88 7.66
CA HIS A 17 -6.98 18.72 6.55
C HIS A 17 -6.69 17.63 5.51
N MET A 18 -7.21 16.42 5.75
CA MET A 18 -7.52 15.45 4.69
C MET A 18 -9.00 15.62 4.35
N SER A 19 -9.33 15.78 3.08
CA SER A 19 -10.72 16.00 2.61
C SER A 19 -11.52 14.70 2.60
N ALA A 20 -10.84 13.57 2.36
CA ALA A 20 -11.47 12.25 2.38
C ALA A 20 -10.54 11.18 2.96
N GLN A 21 -11.16 10.20 3.60
CA GLN A 21 -10.51 8.99 4.06
C GLN A 21 -11.37 7.78 3.72
N TYR A 22 -10.74 6.73 3.18
CA TYR A 22 -11.37 5.46 2.87
C TYR A 22 -10.63 4.33 3.56
N ASP A 23 -11.38 3.49 4.27
CA ASP A 23 -10.87 2.32 4.97
C ASP A 23 -11.50 1.06 4.37
N ARG A 24 -10.67 0.10 3.96
CA ARG A 24 -11.10 -1.16 3.34
C ARG A 24 -10.30 -2.34 3.87
N LEU A 25 -10.96 -3.49 3.97
CA LEU A 25 -10.31 -4.76 4.28
C LEU A 25 -10.04 -5.50 2.97
N LEU A 26 -8.77 -5.78 2.71
CA LEU A 26 -8.35 -6.68 1.63
C LEU A 26 -8.14 -8.08 2.23
N GLN A 27 -8.86 -9.06 1.70
CA GLN A 27 -8.67 -10.47 2.06
C GLN A 27 -7.63 -11.09 1.14
N SER A 28 -6.58 -11.67 1.72
CA SER A 28 -5.56 -12.43 1.02
C SER A 28 -5.48 -13.85 1.59
N PRO A 29 -6.40 -14.77 1.27
CA PRO A 29 -6.49 -16.06 1.95
C PRO A 29 -5.22 -16.92 1.83
N ARG A 30 -4.44 -16.75 0.76
CA ARG A 30 -3.23 -17.52 0.47
C ARG A 30 -1.95 -16.68 0.49
N GLY A 31 -2.05 -15.39 0.79
CA GLY A 31 -0.95 -14.45 0.54
C GLY A 31 -0.68 -14.26 -0.96
N GLY A 32 0.30 -13.42 -1.28
CA GLY A 32 0.78 -13.23 -2.64
C GLY A 32 1.18 -11.79 -2.95
N THR A 33 1.63 -11.56 -4.18
CA THR A 33 1.98 -10.23 -4.66
C THR A 33 0.73 -9.50 -5.11
N TYR A 34 0.47 -8.32 -4.54
CA TYR A 34 -0.63 -7.43 -4.95
C TYR A 34 -0.06 -6.20 -5.64
N SER A 35 -0.68 -5.80 -6.75
CA SER A 35 -0.42 -4.52 -7.40
C SER A 35 -1.40 -3.48 -6.87
N PHE A 36 -0.87 -2.39 -6.37
CA PHE A 36 -1.60 -1.19 -6.01
C PHE A 36 -1.33 -0.15 -7.11
N THR A 37 -2.37 0.46 -7.65
CA THR A 37 -2.28 1.55 -8.61
C THR A 37 -3.09 2.73 -8.10
N LEU A 38 -2.41 3.83 -7.83
CA LEU A 38 -2.99 5.09 -7.37
C LEU A 38 -2.92 6.11 -8.51
N GLU A 39 -4.04 6.77 -8.76
CA GLU A 39 -4.18 7.90 -9.68
C GLU A 39 -4.81 9.04 -8.88
N ALA A 40 -4.10 10.17 -8.78
CA ALA A 40 -4.55 11.34 -8.03
C ALA A 40 -4.00 12.63 -8.65
N ASP A 41 -4.86 13.65 -8.76
CA ASP A 41 -4.50 15.00 -9.22
C ASP A 41 -3.68 15.75 -8.17
N GLU A 42 -3.96 15.46 -6.90
CA GLU A 42 -3.50 16.19 -5.73
C GLU A 42 -2.85 15.22 -4.73
N GLN A 43 -2.65 15.68 -3.49
CA GLN A 43 -2.02 14.85 -2.45
C GLN A 43 -2.90 13.64 -2.07
N ALA A 44 -2.34 12.45 -2.24
CA ALA A 44 -2.94 11.18 -1.82
C ALA A 44 -1.91 10.27 -1.13
N ARG A 45 -2.35 9.55 -0.10
CA ARG A 45 -1.52 8.60 0.65
C ARG A 45 -2.23 7.27 0.83
N VAL A 46 -1.55 6.18 0.49
CA VAL A 46 -2.03 4.80 0.69
C VAL A 46 -1.22 4.16 1.81
N LEU A 47 -1.92 3.62 2.81
CA LEU A 47 -1.35 2.83 3.88
C LEU A 47 -1.86 1.38 3.82
N VAL A 48 -0.99 0.43 4.11
CA VAL A 48 -1.31 -0.99 4.27
C VAL A 48 -0.88 -1.41 5.67
N ASN A 49 -1.81 -1.90 6.48
CA ASN A 49 -1.58 -2.25 7.89
C ASN A 49 -0.94 -1.11 8.70
N GLY A 50 -1.30 0.14 8.41
CA GLY A 50 -0.77 1.34 9.07
C GLY A 50 0.59 1.81 8.56
N MET A 51 1.24 1.06 7.64
CA MET A 51 2.51 1.46 7.02
C MET A 51 2.26 2.16 5.69
N VAL A 52 2.98 3.26 5.41
CA VAL A 52 2.86 4.01 4.16
C VAL A 52 3.42 3.19 3.00
N LEU A 53 2.57 2.91 2.00
CA LEU A 53 2.96 2.26 0.76
C LEU A 53 3.25 3.29 -0.35
N MET A 54 2.34 4.24 -0.52
CA MET A 54 2.42 5.33 -1.51
C MET A 54 2.12 6.67 -0.85
N ASP A 55 2.83 7.70 -1.30
CA ASP A 55 2.71 9.06 -0.80
C ASP A 55 2.95 10.02 -1.98
N SER A 56 1.87 10.42 -2.65
CA SER A 56 1.92 11.41 -3.72
C SER A 56 1.81 12.81 -3.12
N ILE A 57 2.57 13.76 -3.66
CA ILE A 57 2.71 15.12 -3.12
C ILE A 57 2.00 16.19 -3.95
N GLY A 58 1.16 15.81 -4.93
CA GLY A 58 0.27 16.73 -5.65
C GLY A 58 0.97 17.65 -6.66
N ALA A 59 1.71 17.09 -7.61
CA ALA A 59 2.26 17.83 -8.74
C ALA A 59 1.96 17.08 -10.03
N ASP A 60 0.93 17.52 -10.75
CA ASP A 60 0.37 16.90 -11.95
C ASP A 60 -0.23 15.50 -11.72
N GLN A 61 -1.21 15.12 -12.55
CA GLN A 61 -1.89 13.83 -12.52
C GLN A 61 -0.89 12.66 -12.51
N GLU A 62 -0.69 12.05 -11.33
CA GLU A 62 0.33 11.03 -11.15
C GLU A 62 -0.30 9.65 -11.04
N VAL A 63 0.04 8.76 -11.98
CA VAL A 63 -0.28 7.33 -11.87
C VAL A 63 0.91 6.59 -11.27
N GLN A 64 0.79 6.17 -10.02
CA GLN A 64 1.80 5.40 -9.31
C GLN A 64 1.37 3.93 -9.21
N THR A 65 2.27 3.00 -9.53
CA THR A 65 2.05 1.57 -9.31
C THR A 65 3.13 0.98 -8.39
N LYS A 66 2.72 0.23 -7.37
CA LYS A 66 3.63 -0.51 -6.49
C LYS A 66 3.13 -1.92 -6.25
N GLN A 67 4.06 -2.85 -6.20
CA GLN A 67 3.80 -4.22 -5.79
C GLN A 67 4.15 -4.40 -4.32
N LEU A 68 3.31 -5.13 -3.59
CA LEU A 68 3.52 -5.50 -2.19
C LEU A 68 3.18 -6.97 -2.00
N ASN A 69 4.11 -7.73 -1.43
CA ASN A 69 3.84 -9.11 -1.03
C ASN A 69 3.07 -9.12 0.29
N LEU A 70 1.85 -9.63 0.27
CA LEU A 70 0.98 -9.78 1.43
C LEU A 70 1.06 -11.21 1.96
N ALA A 71 1.11 -11.36 3.29
CA ALA A 71 1.00 -12.65 3.93
C ALA A 71 -0.44 -13.18 3.83
N PRO A 72 -0.70 -14.47 4.08
CA PRO A 72 -2.06 -14.96 4.23
C PRO A 72 -2.79 -14.23 5.36
N GLY A 73 -3.99 -13.72 5.09
CA GLY A 73 -4.85 -13.07 6.08
C GLY A 73 -5.56 -11.82 5.58
N ASN A 74 -5.99 -10.98 6.53
CA ASN A 74 -6.68 -9.73 6.24
C ASN A 74 -5.72 -8.55 6.37
N HIS A 75 -5.76 -7.64 5.40
CA HIS A 75 -4.93 -6.45 5.37
C HIS A 75 -5.80 -5.20 5.36
N HIS A 76 -5.50 -4.26 6.27
CA HIS A 76 -6.21 -3.00 6.36
C HIS A 76 -5.61 -2.01 5.37
N ILE A 77 -6.41 -1.53 4.42
CA ILE A 77 -6.02 -0.54 3.42
C ILE A 77 -6.67 0.79 3.79
N GLN A 78 -5.86 1.82 3.93
CA GLN A 78 -6.31 3.18 4.18
C GLN A 78 -5.86 4.09 3.05
N LEU A 79 -6.79 4.78 2.41
CA LEU A 79 -6.51 5.85 1.45
C LEU A 79 -6.90 7.18 2.08
N ARG A 80 -5.96 8.13 2.11
CA ARG A 80 -6.18 9.50 2.53
C ARG A 80 -5.96 10.43 1.35
N TYR A 81 -6.83 11.41 1.17
CA TYR A 81 -6.79 12.35 0.06
C TYR A 81 -7.05 13.77 0.54
N ARG A 82 -6.32 14.73 -0.02
CA ARG A 82 -6.57 16.16 0.14
C ARG A 82 -7.04 16.73 -1.19
N ASP A 83 -8.24 17.28 -1.16
CA ASP A 83 -8.82 18.05 -2.25
C ASP A 83 -8.38 19.51 -2.13
N HIS A 84 -7.85 20.08 -3.20
CA HIS A 84 -7.65 21.51 -3.39
C HIS A 84 -8.66 21.97 -4.45
N GLU A 85 -9.31 23.12 -4.24
CA GLU A 85 -10.43 23.63 -5.05
C GLU A 85 -10.36 23.25 -6.56
N GLY A 86 -11.31 22.47 -7.06
CA GLY A 86 -11.33 22.06 -8.47
C GLY A 86 -12.05 20.73 -8.70
N ALA A 87 -11.81 20.11 -9.87
CA ALA A 87 -12.27 18.76 -10.16
C ALA A 87 -11.22 17.76 -9.64
N ALA A 88 -11.52 17.10 -8.52
CA ALA A 88 -10.66 16.06 -7.94
C ALA A 88 -10.85 14.71 -8.64
N ASN A 89 -9.79 14.13 -9.20
CA ASN A 89 -9.77 12.70 -9.52
C ASN A 89 -8.94 11.94 -8.49
N LEU A 90 -9.53 10.86 -7.99
CA LEU A 90 -8.90 9.93 -7.07
C LEU A 90 -9.34 8.53 -7.41
N ARG A 91 -8.39 7.67 -7.72
CA ARG A 91 -8.64 6.26 -7.98
C ARG A 91 -7.56 5.39 -7.38
N LEU A 92 -7.98 4.40 -6.60
CA LEU A 92 -7.13 3.32 -6.12
C LEU A 92 -7.64 1.99 -6.70
N SER A 93 -6.78 1.30 -7.44
CA SER A 93 -7.01 -0.07 -7.91
C SER A 93 -6.08 -1.01 -7.18
N VAL A 94 -6.62 -2.12 -6.69
CA VAL A 94 -5.84 -3.17 -6.01
C VAL A 94 -6.22 -4.51 -6.59
N GLY A 95 -5.23 -5.31 -6.98
CA GLY A 95 -5.46 -6.65 -7.49
C GLY A 95 -4.26 -7.55 -7.23
N GLU A 96 -4.49 -8.86 -7.13
CA GLU A 96 -3.39 -9.82 -7.16
C GLU A 96 -2.62 -9.63 -8.47
N SER A 97 -1.32 -9.37 -8.36
CA SER A 97 -0.44 -9.44 -9.51
C SER A 97 -0.42 -10.89 -9.92
N GLN A 98 -0.93 -11.21 -11.11
CA GLN A 98 -0.80 -12.55 -11.65
C GLN A 98 0.69 -12.87 -11.72
N ALA A 99 1.18 -13.68 -10.78
CA ALA A 99 2.51 -14.25 -10.84
C ALA A 99 2.46 -15.30 -11.93
N ASN A 100 2.63 -14.90 -13.19
CA ASN A 100 2.83 -15.74 -14.37
C ASN A 100 2.30 -17.17 -14.18
N SER A 101 0.98 -17.32 -14.18
CA SER A 101 0.29 -18.56 -13.88
C SER A 101 0.57 -19.59 -14.98
N ASN A 102 1.75 -20.24 -14.97
CA ASN A 102 2.11 -21.41 -15.79
C ASN A 102 3.52 -21.99 -15.46
N LEU A 103 3.87 -22.16 -14.19
CA LEU A 103 4.95 -23.09 -13.81
C LEU A 103 4.33 -24.29 -13.10
N LEU A 104 4.16 -25.39 -13.83
CA LEU A 104 4.06 -26.72 -13.24
C LEU A 104 5.41 -27.02 -12.58
N GLU A 105 5.51 -26.83 -11.26
CA GLU A 105 6.63 -27.37 -10.50
C GLU A 105 6.31 -28.83 -10.13
N ILE A 106 6.85 -29.79 -10.88
CA ILE A 106 6.89 -31.20 -10.46
C ILE A 106 8.21 -31.43 -9.74
N ALA A 107 8.22 -31.33 -8.41
CA ALA A 107 9.36 -31.71 -7.60
C ALA A 107 9.20 -33.15 -7.10
N GLN A 108 9.96 -34.10 -7.67
CA GLN A 108 10.16 -35.43 -7.08
C GLN A 108 11.42 -35.39 -6.21
N TYR A 109 11.26 -35.51 -4.90
CA TYR A 109 12.38 -35.75 -3.99
C TYR A 109 12.45 -37.25 -3.67
N GLY A 110 13.46 -37.94 -4.22
CA GLY A 110 13.93 -39.24 -3.70
C GLY A 110 14.87 -39.01 -2.50
N SER A 111 14.95 -39.89 -1.49
CA SER A 111 15.19 -41.33 -1.58
C SER A 111 14.60 -42.09 -0.38
N LYS A 112 14.12 -43.32 -0.66
CA LYS A 112 13.66 -44.40 0.24
C LYS A 112 12.20 -44.39 0.70
N ALA A 113 11.36 -45.12 -0.03
CA ALA A 113 10.36 -45.99 0.60
C ALA A 113 10.98 -47.39 0.73
N THR A 114 11.25 -47.84 1.96
CA THR A 114 11.40 -49.28 2.25
C THR A 114 10.00 -49.84 2.43
N VAL A 115 9.69 -50.91 1.71
CA VAL A 115 8.51 -51.75 1.93
C VAL A 115 9.04 -53.16 2.23
N ILE A 116 8.63 -53.72 3.37
CA ILE A 116 8.68 -55.17 3.64
C ILE A 116 7.66 -55.89 2.78
#